data_AF-A0A6L5Y5U8-F1
#
_entry.id   AF-A0A6L5Y5U8-F1
#
_cell.length_a   1.000
_cell.length_b   1.000
_cell.length_c   1.000
_cell.angle_alpha   90.00
_cell.angle_beta   90.00
_cell.angle_gamma   90.00
#
_symmetry.space_group_name_H-M   'P 1'
#
loop_
_entity.id
_entity.type
_entity.pdbx_description
1 polymer ?
#
loop_
_entity_poly.entity_id
_entity_poly.type
_entity_poly.pdbx_seq_one_letter_code
_entity_poly.pdbx_strand_id
1 'polypeptide(L)' 'MSTISVRVSPEENKLIHEYASVNNLNLSQFIRDAVMEKIEADFSLDEDRILNALNRSKNEKRYDHTEVWKMLEV' A
#
# COMPACT_ATOMS: atom_id res chain seq x y z
N MET A 1 -11.10 11.64 -20.98
CA MET A 1 -11.75 10.83 -19.93
C MET A 1 -11.56 9.38 -20.30
N SER A 2 -10.97 8.59 -19.41
CA SER A 2 -10.81 7.15 -19.60
C SER A 2 -11.90 6.45 -18.79
N THR A 3 -12.61 5.51 -19.40
CA THR A 3 -13.67 4.74 -18.75
C THR A 3 -13.15 3.38 -18.35
N ILE A 4 -13.46 2.94 -17.13
CA ILE A 4 -13.15 1.60 -16.64
C ILE A 4 -14.46 0.84 -16.54
N SER A 5 -14.54 -0.31 -17.21
CA SER A 5 -15.68 -1.22 -17.13
C SER A 5 -15.31 -2.40 -16.23
N VAL A 6 -16.03 -2.56 -15.12
CA VAL A 6 -15.83 -3.67 -14.18
C VAL A 6 -17.02 -4.61 -14.26
N ARG A 7 -16.75 -5.91 -14.36
CA ARG A 7 -17.80 -6.93 -14.27
C ARG A 7 -18.04 -7.25 -12.81
N VAL A 8 -19.27 -7.09 -12.37
CA VAL A 8 -19.74 -7.41 -11.01
C VAL A 8 -20.99 -8.27 -11.09
N SER A 9 -21.27 -9.03 -10.05
CA SER A 9 -22.54 -9.73 -9.90
C SER A 9 -23.70 -8.73 -9.70
N PRO A 10 -24.95 -9.15 -9.96
CA PRO A 10 -26.12 -8.31 -9.70
C PRO A 10 -26.25 -7.87 -8.24
N GLU A 11 -25.86 -8.74 -7.31
CA GLU A 11 -25.91 -8.46 -5.86
C GLU A 11 -24.89 -7.39 -5.45
N GLU A 12 -23.63 -7.54 -5.90
CA GLU A 12 -22.58 -6.55 -5.67
C GLU A 12 -22.96 -5.19 -6.26
N ASN A 13 -23.50 -5.17 -7.49
CA ASN A 13 -23.93 -3.94 -8.14
C ASN A 13 -24.98 -3.20 -7.29
N LYS A 14 -25.97 -3.93 -6.78
CA LYS A 14 -27.01 -3.36 -5.92
C LYS A 14 -26.40 -2.79 -4.64
N LEU A 15 -25.55 -3.56 -3.98
CA LEU A 15 -24.93 -3.17 -2.70
C LEU A 15 -24.04 -1.93 -2.85
N ILE A 16 -23.23 -1.87 -3.91
CA ILE A 16 -22.35 -0.73 -4.22
C ILE A 16 -23.19 0.53 -4.47
N HIS A 17 -24.25 0.42 -5.28
CA HIS A 17 -25.12 1.56 -5.56
C HIS A 17 -25.87 2.05 -4.32
N GLU A 18 -26.40 1.13 -3.50
CA GLU A 18 -27.12 1.46 -2.29
C GLU A 18 -26.21 2.13 -1.25
N TYR A 19 -25.00 1.60 -1.06
CA TYR A 19 -23.99 2.21 -0.20
C TYR A 19 -23.62 3.64 -0.65
N ALA A 20 -23.32 3.83 -1.94
CA ALA A 20 -23.00 5.15 -2.48
C ALA A 20 -24.18 6.12 -2.31
N SER A 21 -25.41 5.66 -2.52
CA SER A 21 -26.62 6.48 -2.38
C SER A 21 -26.87 6.91 -0.93
N VAL A 22 -26.75 5.98 0.03
CA VAL A 22 -26.97 6.26 1.47
C VAL A 22 -25.93 7.27 1.99
N ASN A 23 -24.70 7.20 1.49
CA ASN A 23 -23.61 8.06 1.93
C ASN A 23 -23.46 9.35 1.07
N ASN A 24 -24.39 9.62 0.15
CA ASN A 24 -24.32 10.76 -0.79
C ASN A 24 -22.98 10.85 -1.55
N LEU A 25 -22.41 9.70 -1.92
CA LEU A 25 -21.14 9.60 -2.63
C LEU A 25 -21.37 9.55 -4.15
N ASN A 26 -20.52 10.24 -4.90
CA ASN A 26 -20.41 10.00 -6.34
C ASN A 26 -19.73 8.65 -6.56
N LEU A 27 -20.43 7.70 -7.19
CA LEU A 27 -19.94 6.34 -7.41
C LEU A 27 -18.57 6.30 -8.12
N SER A 28 -18.39 7.09 -9.17
CA SER A 28 -17.13 7.13 -9.92
C SER A 28 -15.97 7.66 -9.07
N GLN A 29 -16.25 8.62 -8.20
CA GLN A 29 -15.26 9.17 -7.28
C GLN A 29 -14.92 8.16 -6.18
N PHE A 30 -15.93 7.54 -5.57
CA PHE A 30 -15.76 6.51 -4.56
C PHE A 30 -14.89 5.34 -5.05
N ILE A 31 -15.19 4.81 -6.24
CA ILE A 31 -14.39 3.71 -6.82
C ILE A 31 -12.95 4.17 -7.12
N ARG A 32 -12.78 5.39 -7.63
CA ARG A 32 -11.44 5.94 -7.89
C ARG A 32 -10.62 6.04 -6.60
N ASP A 33 -11.21 6.60 -5.56
CA ASP A 33 -10.52 6.84 -4.29
C ASP A 33 -10.15 5.51 -3.62
N ALA A 34 -11.06 4.53 -3.61
CA ALA A 34 -10.79 3.19 -3.09
C ALA A 34 -9.66 2.46 -3.83
N VAL A 35 -9.60 2.60 -5.17
CA VAL A 35 -8.50 2.02 -5.96
C VAL A 35 -7.16 2.70 -5.64
N MET A 36 -7.14 4.03 -5.50
CA MET A 36 -5.92 4.76 -5.17
C MET A 36 -5.42 4.43 -3.76
N GLU A 37 -6.33 4.35 -2.78
CA GLU A 37 -6.02 3.94 -1.41
C GLU A 37 -5.38 2.54 -1.37
N LYS A 38 -5.91 1.60 -2.16
CA LYS A 38 -5.33 0.26 -2.24
C LYS A 38 -3.92 0.26 -2.83
N ILE A 39 -3.71 1.03 -3.90
CA ILE A 39 -2.39 1.20 -4.52
C ILE A 39 -1.41 1.80 -3.50
N GLU A 40 -1.80 2.88 -2.82
CA GLU A 40 -0.96 3.54 -1.81
C GLU A 40 -0.62 2.60 -0.64
N ALA A 41 -1.59 1.82 -0.15
CA ALA A 41 -1.36 0.85 0.90
C ALA A 41 -0.34 -0.23 0.48
N ASP A 42 -0.42 -0.73 -0.76
CA ASP A 42 0.51 -1.74 -1.29
C ASP A 42 1.94 -1.18 -1.45
N PHE A 43 2.08 0.14 -1.64
CA PHE A 43 3.37 0.83 -1.67
C PHE A 43 3.80 1.43 -0.33
N SER A 44 2.95 1.38 0.70
CA SER A 44 3.27 1.96 1.99
C SER A 44 4.47 1.23 2.58
N LEU A 45 5.49 2.01 2.91
CA LEU A 45 6.67 1.47 3.56
C LEU A 45 6.31 1.21 5.02
N ASP A 46 6.86 0.14 5.58
CA ASP A 46 6.86 -0.08 7.02
C ASP A 46 7.83 0.92 7.67
N GLU A 47 7.36 2.16 7.83
CA GLU A 47 8.13 3.30 8.33
C GLU A 47 8.65 3.02 9.74
N ASP A 48 7.85 2.36 10.59
CA ASP A 48 8.25 1.97 11.94
C ASP A 48 9.44 1.02 11.91
N ARG A 49 9.41 0.00 11.04
CA ARG A 49 10.55 -0.91 10.85
C ARG A 49 11.78 -0.16 10.36
N ILE A 50 11.64 0.77 9.40
CA ILE A 50 12.74 1.56 8.85
C ILE A 50 13.35 2.48 9.92
N LEU A 51 12.52 3.21 10.68
CA LEU A 51 12.94 4.08 11.77
C LEU A 51 13.66 3.31 12.87
N ASN A 52 13.13 2.14 13.25
CA ASN A 52 13.77 1.26 14.22
C ASN A 52 15.13 0.75 13.74
N ALA A 53 15.24 0.32 12.49
CA ALA A 53 16.51 -0.10 11.89
C ALA A 53 17.52 1.06 11.84
N LEU A 54 17.09 2.27 11.46
CA LEU A 54 17.94 3.46 11.44
C LEU A 54 18.47 3.81 12.83
N ASN A 55 17.59 3.79 13.85
CA ASN A 55 17.99 4.09 15.23
C ASN A 55 18.97 3.05 15.79
N ARG A 56 18.78 1.77 15.46
CA ARG A 56 19.73 0.71 15.81
C ARG A 56 21.08 0.90 15.11
N SER A 57 21.06 1.21 13.81
CA SER A 57 22.27 1.47 13.01
C SER A 57 23.16 2.59 13.57
N LYS A 58 22.58 3.59 14.25
CA LYS A 58 23.37 4.65 14.91
C LYS A 58 24.28 4.13 16.02
N ASN A 59 23.91 3.02 16.67
CA ASN A 59 24.61 2.44 17.81
C ASN A 59 25.32 1.12 17.49
N GLU A 60 25.11 0.58 16.28
CA GLU A 60 25.71 -0.68 15.84
C GLU A 60 27.12 -0.49 15.27
N LYS A 61 27.95 -1.53 15.41
CA LYS A 61 29.27 -1.56 14.77
C LYS A 61 29.08 -1.58 13.25
N ARG A 62 29.71 -0.62 12.58
CA ARG A 62 29.74 -0.56 11.12
C ARG A 62 30.86 -1.46 10.62
N TYR A 63 30.56 -2.25 9.60
CA TYR A 63 31.51 -3.11 8.93
C TYR A 63 31.70 -2.62 7.50
N ASP A 64 32.93 -2.72 7.01
CA ASP A 64 33.21 -2.48 5.60
C ASP A 64 32.78 -3.70 4.76
N HIS A 65 32.54 -3.49 3.46
CA HIS A 65 32.15 -4.54 2.52
C HIS A 65 33.10 -5.75 2.57
N THR A 66 34.40 -5.52 2.77
CA THR A 66 35.42 -6.58 2.88
C THR A 66 35.26 -7.45 4.14
N GLU A 67 34.83 -6.85 5.25
CA GLU A 67 34.59 -7.55 6.52
C GLU A 67 33.29 -8.34 6.46
N VAL A 68 32.26 -7.75 5.85
CA VAL A 68 30.96 -8.41 5.64
C VAL A 68 31.10 -9.66 4.78
N TRP A 69 31.88 -9.61 3.69
CA TRP A 69 32.10 -10.78 2.82
C TRP A 69 32.76 -11.93 3.57
N LYS A 70 33.78 -11.63 4.39
CA LYS A 70 34.42 -12.62 5.26
C LYS A 70 33.45 -13.24 6.27
N MET A 71 32.49 -12.47 6.80
CA MET A 71 31.49 -12.97 7.75
C MET A 71 30.41 -13.83 7.10
N LEU A 72 30.06 -13.54 5.85
CA LEU A 72 29.04 -14.28 5.10
C LEU A 72 29.60 -15.51 4.37
N GLU A 73 30.92 -15.73 4.43
CA GLU A 73 31.64 -16.80 3.72
C GLU A 73 31.40 -16.76 2.19
N VAL A 74 31.26 -15.54 1.64
CA VAL A 74 31.06 -15.27 0.20
C VAL A 74 32.30 -14.63 -0.41
#